data_AF-A0A9Q5G959-F1
#
_entry.id   AF-A0A9Q5G959-F1
#
_cell.length_a   1.000
_cell.length_b   1.000
_cell.length_c   1.000
_cell.angle_alpha   90.00
_cell.angle_beta   90.00
_cell.angle_gamma   90.00
#
_symmetry.space_group_name_H-M   'P 1'
#
loop_
_entity.id
_entity.type
_entity.pdbx_description
1 polymer ?
#
loop_
_entity_poly.entity_id
_entity_poly.type
_entity_poly.pdbx_seq_one_letter_code
_entity_poly.pdbx_strand_id
1 'polypeptide(L)' 'MIPIPGSTPVATISGMIADEAAIGMINNKTTAVRVILVPGKDVGDEVDFGGLLGPCTDYAS' A
#
# COMPACT_ATOMS: atom_id res chain seq x y z
N MET A 1 5.35 2.09 3.16
CA MET A 1 5.64 1.40 1.88
C MET A 1 4.97 0.06 2.03
N ILE A 2 3.88 -0.16 1.31
CA ILE A 2 2.98 -1.29 1.49
C ILE A 2 2.76 -1.89 0.09
N PRO A 3 3.16 -3.14 -0.16
CA PRO A 3 2.85 -3.80 -1.41
C PRO A 3 1.35 -4.14 -1.44
N ILE A 4 0.74 -3.96 -2.61
CA ILE A 4 -0.62 -4.40 -2.88
C ILE A 4 -0.69 -5.10 -4.24
N PRO A 5 -1.66 -6.01 -4.42
CA PRO A 5 -1.88 -6.67 -5.69
C PRO A 5 -2.07 -5.65 -6.83
N GLY A 6 -1.40 -5.90 -7.96
CA GLY A 6 -1.57 -5.08 -9.17
C GLY A 6 -2.98 -5.13 -9.76
N SER A 7 -3.81 -6.09 -9.35
CA SER A 7 -5.23 -6.20 -9.68
C SER A 7 -6.13 -5.27 -8.86
N THR A 8 -5.58 -4.52 -7.89
CA THR A 8 -6.36 -3.64 -7.01
C THR A 8 -7.01 -2.51 -7.81
N PRO A 9 -8.33 -2.29 -7.69
CA PRO A 9 -9.02 -1.21 -8.38
C PRO A 9 -8.48 0.18 -8.01
N VAL A 10 -8.44 1.09 -8.98
CA VAL A 10 -8.01 2.48 -8.76
C VAL A 10 -8.86 3.18 -7.69
N ALA A 11 -10.16 2.88 -7.64
CA ALA A 11 -11.07 3.42 -6.62
C ALA A 11 -10.63 3.04 -5.20
N THR A 12 -10.14 1.81 -5.00
CA THR A 12 -9.62 1.34 -3.71
C THR A 12 -8.34 2.08 -3.32
N ILE A 13 -7.45 2.34 -4.28
CA ILE A 13 -6.24 3.15 -4.07
C ILE A 13 -6.60 4.59 -3.69
N SER A 14 -7.56 5.19 -4.38
CA SER A 14 -8.07 6.52 -4.04
C SER A 14 -8.70 6.56 -2.65
N GLY A 15 -9.42 5.52 -2.25
CA GLY A 15 -9.94 5.37 -0.88
C GLY A 15 -8.82 5.37 0.16
N MET A 16 -7.78 4.56 -0.05
CA MET A 16 -6.61 4.51 0.85
C MET A 16 -5.93 5.88 1.00
N ILE A 17 -5.80 6.64 -0.10
CA ILE A 17 -5.23 8.00 -0.06
C ILE A 17 -6.16 8.97 0.68
N ALA A 18 -7.47 8.89 0.44
CA ALA A 18 -8.45 9.74 1.09
C ALA A 18 -8.49 9.53 2.62
N ASP A 19 -8.42 8.27 3.07
CA ASP A 19 -8.43 7.93 4.49
C ASP A 19 -7.20 8.48 5.21
N GLU A 20 -6.01 8.29 4.64
CA GLU A 20 -4.76 8.80 5.24
C GLU A 20 -4.72 10.34 5.24
N ALA A 21 -5.24 10.97 4.18
CA ALA A 21 -5.37 12.43 4.12
C ALA A 21 -6.36 12.94 5.18
N ALA A 22 -7.48 12.25 5.40
CA ALA A 22 -8.44 12.61 6.44
C ALA A 22 -7.82 12.51 7.85
N ILE A 23 -7.06 11.45 8.13
CA ILE A 23 -6.33 11.29 9.40
C ILE A 23 -5.33 12.44 9.60
N GLY A 24 -4.60 12.82 8.56
CA GLY A 24 -3.64 13.93 8.61
C GLY A 24 -4.31 15.28 8.85
N MET A 25 -5.41 15.54 8.13
CA MET A 25 -6.22 16.75 8.26
C MET A 25 -6.82 16.89 9.66
N ILE A 26 -7.40 15.82 10.22
CA ILE A 26 -8.03 15.85 11.56
C ILE A 26 -6.99 16.10 12.65
N ASN A 27 -5.79 15.52 12.50
CA ASN A 27 -4.76 15.59 13.54
C ASN A 27 -3.71 16.70 13.32
N ASN A 28 -3.89 17.57 12.31
CA ASN A 28 -2.88 18.55 11.89
C ASN A 28 -1.47 17.93 11.74
N LYS A 29 -1.41 16.71 11.21
CA LYS A 29 -0.16 15.99 10.98
C LYS A 29 0.01 15.70 9.51
N THR A 30 1.25 15.77 9.04
CA THR A 30 1.60 15.30 7.70
C THR A 30 1.63 13.79 7.70
N THR A 31 0.61 13.20 7.10
CA THR A 31 0.47 11.76 6.86
C THR A 31 0.82 11.45 5.42
N ALA A 32 1.24 10.22 5.13
CA ALA A 32 1.73 9.87 3.80
C ALA A 32 1.44 8.41 3.46
N VAL A 33 0.74 8.23 2.35
CA VAL A 33 0.56 6.90 1.76
C VAL A 33 1.76 6.57 0.87
N ARG A 34 2.35 5.39 1.09
CA ARG A 34 3.35 4.83 0.18
C ARG A 34 2.92 3.41 -0.19
N VAL A 35 2.25 3.26 -1.32
CA VAL A 35 1.80 1.96 -1.84
C VAL A 35 2.64 1.55 -3.05
N ILE A 36 2.93 0.26 -3.18
CA ILE A 36 3.65 -0.31 -4.32
C ILE A 36 2.73 -1.34 -5.00
N LEU A 37 2.38 -1.09 -6.26
CA LEU A 37 1.60 -2.04 -7.06
C LEU A 37 2.51 -3.16 -7.55
N VAL A 38 2.17 -4.40 -7.20
CA VAL A 38 2.93 -5.57 -7.64
C VAL A 38 2.12 -6.32 -8.71
N PRO A 39 2.45 -6.13 -10.01
CA PRO A 39 1.71 -6.78 -11.09
C PRO A 39 1.91 -8.29 -11.07
N GLY A 40 0.81 -9.04 -11.20
CA GLY A 40 0.83 -10.51 -11.28
C GLY A 40 1.00 -11.24 -9.94
N LYS A 41 0.81 -10.54 -8.81
CA LYS A 41 0.80 -11.10 -7.47
C LYS A 41 -0.61 -11.00 -6.89
N ASP A 42 -1.04 -12.08 -6.25
CA ASP A 42 -2.31 -12.16 -5.55
C ASP A 42 -2.09 -11.96 -4.05
N VAL A 43 -3.21 -11.75 -3.37
CA VAL A 43 -3.25 -11.52 -1.93
C VAL A 43 -2.56 -12.66 -1.17
N GLY A 44 -1.54 -12.32 -0.36
CA GLY A 44 -0.80 -13.28 0.46
C GLY A 44 0.48 -13.81 -0.19
N ASP A 45 0.82 -13.38 -1.41
CA ASP A 45 2.11 -13.68 -2.00
C ASP A 45 3.24 -12.90 -1.31
N GLU A 46 4.40 -13.55 -1.15
CA GLU A 46 5.62 -12.85 -0.76
C GLU A 46 6.23 -12.12 -1.97
N VAL A 47 6.55 -10.85 -1.75
CA VAL A 47 7.24 -10.01 -2.74
C VAL A 47 8.58 -9.58 -2.15
N ASP A 48 9.66 -10.12 -2.71
CA ASP A 48 11.02 -9.69 -2.36
C ASP A 48 11.43 -8.55 -3.29
N PHE A 49 11.49 -7.34 -2.73
CA PHE A 49 11.91 -6.15 -3.46
C PHE A 49 13.44 -6.04 -3.62
N GLY A 50 14.21 -6.98 -3.05
CA GLY A 50 15.65 -7.13 -3.24
C GLY A 50 16.53 -6.03 -2.62
N GLY A 51 17.70 -6.44 -2.09
CA GLY A 51 18.89 -5.61 -1.81
C GLY A 51 18.81 -4.50 -0.74
N LEU A 52 17.83 -3.60 -0.83
CA LEU A 52 17.65 -2.42 0.03
C LEU A 52 16.25 -2.36 0.67
N LEU A 53 15.24 -3.06 0.11
CA LEU A 53 13.84 -2.93 0.49
C LEU A 53 13.29 -4.12 1.31
N GLY A 54 14.05 -5.22 1.41
CA GLY A 54 13.73 -6.40 2.22
C GLY A 54 12.49 -7.19 1.74
N PRO A 55 12.26 -8.39 2.28
CA PRO A 55 11.05 -9.16 2.03
C PRO A 55 9.85 -8.48 2.69
N CYS A 56 8.77 -8.26 1.95
CA CYS A 56 7.51 -7.74 2.49
C CYS A 56 6.36 -8.65 2.06
N THR A 57 5.66 -9.20 3.04
CA THR A 57 4.46 -10.02 2.84
C THR A 57 3.29 -9.11 2.51
N ASP A 58 2.51 -9.43 1.48
CA ASP A 58 1.26 -8.75 1.18
C ASP A 58 0.27 -8.95 2.35
N TYR A 59 -0.05 -7.85 3.07
CA TYR A 59 -0.99 -7.90 4.19
C TYR A 59 -2.42 -7.99 3.68
N ALA A 60 -2.94 -9.22 3.54
CA ALA A 60 -4.34 -9.47 3.84
C ALA A 60 -4.44 -10.44 4.99
N SER A 61 -5.16 -9.98 6.01
CA SER A 61 -5.80 -10.83 7.01
C SER A 61 -7.11 -11.36 6.42
#